data_AF-A0A482X4M9-F1
#
_entry.id   AF-A0A482X4M9-F1
#
_cell.length_a   1.000
_cell.length_b   1.000
_cell.length_c   1.000
_cell.angle_alpha   90.00
_cell.angle_beta   90.00
_cell.angle_gamma   90.00
#
_symmetry.space_group_name_H-M   'P 1'
#
loop_
_entity.id
_entity.type
_entity.pdbx_description
1 polymer ?
#
loop_
_entity_poly.entity_id
_entity_poly.type
_entity_poly.pdbx_seq_one_letter_code
_entity_poly.pdbx_strand_id
1 'polypeptide(L)'
;MFWGYSASVDFQNELDNWDNEEEAVNILILGAGDARHILETISKYYRHKRQVKINFYIAEVLMELIARQILLLLTAFEPSKMLGLKEKVHLWMEIYGNILVRPNTAKYISQKSQQLIQAVTDFDYLKYRLPMVCLDLFKYKERDLLEVVFKFWSQENHDYNVVQHWDSRLRKSLGVR
;
A
#
# COMPACT_ATOMS: atom_id res chain seq x y z
N MET A 1 20.48 -5.00 -2.05
CA MET A 1 19.79 -3.78 -2.50
C MET A 1 18.40 -3.82 -1.89
N PHE A 2 18.08 -2.87 -1.02
CA PHE A 2 16.73 -2.76 -0.45
C PHE A 2 15.87 -1.90 -1.38
N TRP A 3 14.65 -2.34 -1.63
CA TRP A 3 13.71 -1.61 -2.47
C TRP A 3 12.90 -0.56 -1.68
N GLY A 4 13.31 -0.25 -0.45
CA GLY A 4 12.69 0.72 0.46
C GLY A 4 13.69 1.11 1.56
N TYR A 5 13.24 1.72 2.66
CA TYR A 5 14.14 2.27 3.69
C TYR A 5 14.90 1.23 4.52
N SER A 6 14.45 -0.03 4.52
CA SER A 6 15.07 -1.16 5.24
C SER A 6 14.84 -2.50 4.52
N ALA A 7 15.27 -3.64 5.06
CA ALA A 7 14.82 -4.95 4.55
C ALA A 7 13.34 -5.20 4.91
N SER A 8 12.62 -6.03 4.14
CA SER A 8 11.34 -6.57 4.65
C SER A 8 11.62 -7.44 5.87
N VAL A 9 10.72 -7.37 6.84
CA VAL A 9 10.84 -8.10 8.11
C VAL A 9 9.54 -8.86 8.29
N ASP A 10 9.69 -10.12 8.66
CA ASP A 10 8.61 -10.97 9.12
C ASP A 10 8.42 -10.74 10.61
N PHE A 11 7.36 -10.04 10.98
CA PHE A 11 7.15 -9.67 12.38
C PHE A 11 6.81 -10.88 13.26
N GLN A 12 6.27 -11.98 12.70
CA GLN A 12 5.99 -13.17 13.49
C GLN A 12 7.26 -13.89 13.94
N ASN A 13 8.34 -13.79 13.18
CA ASN A 13 9.62 -14.35 13.57
C ASN A 13 10.17 -13.72 14.87
N GLU A 14 9.86 -12.44 15.13
CA GLU A 14 10.21 -11.77 16.39
C GLU A 14 9.29 -12.19 17.54
N LEU A 15 8.03 -12.55 17.24
CA LEU A 15 7.05 -13.00 18.21
C LEU A 15 7.27 -14.44 18.67
N ASP A 16 7.85 -15.31 17.83
CA ASP A 16 8.19 -16.69 18.21
C ASP A 16 9.20 -16.73 19.39
N ASN A 17 9.91 -15.63 19.65
CA ASN A 17 10.80 -15.48 20.79
C ASN A 17 10.09 -15.01 22.08
N TRP A 18 8.81 -14.66 22.01
CA TRP A 18 8.05 -14.11 23.12
C TRP A 18 7.12 -15.18 23.69
N ASP A 19 7.27 -15.50 24.98
CA ASP A 19 6.32 -16.32 25.73
C ASP A 19 5.07 -15.50 26.04
N ASN A 20 4.21 -15.31 25.05
CA ASN A 20 2.89 -14.71 25.23
C ASN A 20 1.82 -15.64 24.66
N GLU A 21 0.76 -15.93 25.42
CA GLU A 21 -0.33 -16.84 25.04
C GLU A 21 -1.54 -16.13 24.38
N GLU A 22 -1.47 -14.81 24.15
CA GLU A 22 -2.56 -14.02 23.54
C GLU A 22 -3.03 -14.49 22.16
N GLU A 23 -4.32 -14.81 22.00
CA GLU A 23 -4.92 -15.30 20.74
C GLU A 23 -4.77 -14.33 19.54
N ALA A 24 -4.55 -13.05 19.80
CA ALA A 24 -4.34 -12.02 18.79
C ALA A 24 -3.14 -11.13 19.13
N VAL A 25 -2.38 -10.74 18.12
CA VAL A 25 -1.24 -9.84 18.27
C VAL A 25 -1.47 -8.56 17.49
N ASN A 26 -1.20 -7.43 18.14
CA ASN A 26 -1.34 -6.10 17.57
C ASN A 26 0.06 -5.56 17.22
N ILE A 27 0.28 -5.23 15.95
CA ILE A 27 1.57 -4.77 15.43
C ILE A 27 1.40 -3.35 14.91
N LEU A 28 2.10 -2.39 15.51
CA LEU A 28 2.14 -1.01 15.03
C LEU A 28 3.34 -0.80 14.12
N ILE A 29 3.07 -0.42 12.87
CA ILE A 29 4.06 -0.10 11.85
C ILE A 29 4.07 1.42 11.66
N LEU A 30 5.21 2.04 11.99
CA LEU A 30 5.42 3.48 11.88
C LEU A 30 6.33 3.80 10.69
N GLY A 31 5.85 4.61 9.75
CA GLY A 31 6.69 5.19 8.70
C GLY A 31 7.35 4.15 7.78
N ALA A 32 6.72 3.00 7.55
CA ALA A 32 7.27 1.98 6.65
C ALA A 32 7.28 2.47 5.20
N GLY A 33 6.35 3.36 4.85
CA GLY A 33 6.17 3.93 3.52
C GLY A 33 5.50 2.98 2.52
N ASP A 34 5.36 1.69 2.84
CA ASP A 34 4.82 0.66 1.96
C ASP A 34 4.32 -0.60 2.70
N ALA A 35 3.73 -1.54 1.95
CA ALA A 35 3.07 -2.74 2.49
C ALA A 35 3.95 -4.00 2.54
N ARG A 36 5.27 -3.90 2.31
CA ARG A 36 6.13 -5.09 2.15
C ARG A 36 6.27 -5.92 3.42
N HIS A 37 6.31 -5.29 4.60
CA HIS A 37 6.41 -5.99 5.87
C HIS A 37 5.15 -6.83 6.15
N ILE A 38 3.99 -6.29 5.77
CA ILE A 38 2.70 -6.99 5.86
C ILE A 38 2.72 -8.22 4.94
N LEU A 39 3.11 -8.04 3.67
CA LEU A 39 3.18 -9.15 2.71
C LEU A 39 4.22 -10.20 3.11
N GLU A 40 5.40 -9.79 3.60
CA GLU A 40 6.43 -10.69 4.11
C GLU A 40 5.89 -11.57 5.23
N THR A 41 5.29 -10.94 6.25
CA THR A 41 4.72 -11.61 7.42
C THR A 41 3.60 -12.57 7.00
N ILE A 42 2.65 -12.13 6.17
CA ILE A 42 1.54 -12.98 5.70
C ILE A 42 2.05 -14.15 4.85
N SER A 43 3.05 -13.91 3.99
CA SER A 43 3.62 -14.95 3.11
C SER A 43 4.34 -16.05 3.88
N LYS A 44 4.79 -15.78 5.10
CA LYS A 44 5.49 -16.73 5.97
C LYS A 44 4.64 -17.26 7.11
N TYR A 45 3.41 -16.76 7.27
CA TYR A 45 2.46 -17.14 8.31
C TYR A 45 2.35 -18.66 8.55
N TYR A 46 2.37 -19.47 7.49
CA TYR A 46 2.29 -20.94 7.58
C TYR A 46 3.51 -21.62 8.21
N ARG A 47 4.64 -20.91 8.34
CA ARG A 47 5.91 -21.45 8.87
C ARG A 47 6.00 -21.33 10.39
N HIS A 48 5.23 -20.42 10.98
CA HIS A 48 5.27 -20.19 12.41
C HIS A 48 4.53 -21.28 13.15
N LYS A 49 5.10 -21.71 14.27
CA LYS A 49 4.48 -22.73 15.14
C LYS A 49 3.12 -22.27 15.64
N ARG A 50 2.98 -20.95 15.81
CA ARG A 50 1.81 -20.30 16.36
C ARG A 50 1.08 -19.50 15.30
N GLN A 51 -0.15 -19.92 15.02
CA GLN A 51 -1.06 -19.21 14.13
C GLN A 51 -2.01 -18.35 14.97
N VAL A 52 -1.66 -17.08 15.14
CA VAL A 52 -2.46 -16.07 15.84
C VAL A 52 -3.10 -15.09 14.88
N LYS A 53 -4.22 -14.50 15.29
CA LYS A 53 -4.77 -13.36 14.55
C LYS A 53 -3.82 -12.17 14.64
N ILE A 54 -3.37 -11.64 13.50
CA ILE A 54 -2.51 -10.45 13.47
C ILE A 54 -3.35 -9.24 13.07
N ASN A 55 -3.28 -8.18 13.87
CA ASN A 55 -3.83 -6.87 13.53
C ASN A 55 -2.67 -5.90 13.25
N PHE A 56 -2.55 -5.45 12.00
CA PHE A 56 -1.57 -4.42 11.61
C PHE A 56 -2.18 -3.04 11.76
N TYR A 57 -1.56 -2.19 12.57
CA TYR A 57 -1.86 -0.77 12.69
C TYR A 57 -0.79 0.01 11.95
N ILE A 58 -1.19 0.86 11.01
CA ILE A 58 -0.27 1.58 10.14
C ILE A 58 -0.40 3.06 10.43
N ALA A 59 0.73 3.72 10.72
CA ALA A 59 0.79 5.17 10.84
C ALA A 59 1.86 5.72 9.89
N GLU A 60 1.44 6.63 9.02
CA GLU A 60 2.29 7.31 8.04
C GLU A 60 2.15 8.82 8.19
N VAL A 61 3.19 9.54 7.77
CA VAL A 61 3.21 11.02 7.80
C VAL A 61 2.35 11.62 6.69
N LEU A 62 2.25 10.92 5.55
CA LEU A 62 1.59 11.41 4.34
C LEU A 62 0.43 10.48 3.96
N MET A 63 -0.70 11.07 3.58
CA MET A 63 -1.90 10.31 3.24
C MET A 63 -1.72 9.53 1.92
N GLU A 64 -0.90 10.05 1.03
CA GLU A 64 -0.50 9.42 -0.23
C GLU A 64 0.22 8.08 0.01
N LEU A 65 0.95 7.95 1.13
CA LEU A 65 1.61 6.69 1.50
C LEU A 65 0.60 5.65 1.95
N ILE A 66 -0.40 6.04 2.76
CA ILE A 66 -1.52 5.15 3.14
C ILE A 66 -2.30 4.72 1.89
N ALA A 67 -2.67 5.66 1.02
CA ALA A 67 -3.36 5.37 -0.23
C ALA A 67 -2.57 4.36 -1.09
N ARG A 68 -1.26 4.54 -1.18
CA ARG A 68 -0.37 3.65 -1.94
C ARG A 68 -0.30 2.26 -1.31
N GLN A 69 -0.24 2.16 0.02
CA GLN A 69 -0.27 0.88 0.71
C GLN A 69 -1.58 0.13 0.48
N ILE A 70 -2.73 0.81 0.54
CA ILE A 70 -4.03 0.21 0.22
C ILE A 70 -4.05 -0.33 -1.22
N LEU A 71 -3.55 0.44 -2.19
CA LEU A 71 -3.47 0.02 -3.59
C LEU A 71 -2.53 -1.19 -3.78
N LEU A 72 -1.38 -1.20 -3.11
CA LEU A 72 -0.44 -2.34 -3.16
C LEU A 72 -1.05 -3.61 -2.56
N LEU A 73 -1.76 -3.49 -1.43
CA LEU A 73 -2.49 -4.61 -0.83
C LEU A 73 -3.61 -5.09 -1.75
N LEU A 74 -4.44 -4.19 -2.27
CA LEU A 74 -5.48 -4.52 -3.24
C LEU A 74 -4.90 -5.30 -4.44
N THR A 75 -3.78 -4.83 -4.99
CA THR A 75 -3.09 -5.47 -6.12
C THR A 75 -2.59 -6.88 -5.76
N ALA A 76 -1.97 -7.05 -4.58
CA ALA A 76 -1.46 -8.34 -4.13
C ALA A 76 -2.59 -9.37 -3.92
N PHE A 77 -3.74 -8.91 -3.39
CA PHE A 77 -4.89 -9.73 -3.06
C PHE A 77 -5.95 -9.81 -4.17
N GLU A 78 -5.66 -9.31 -5.38
CA GLU A 78 -6.54 -9.50 -6.53
C GLU A 78 -6.81 -10.99 -6.77
N PRO A 79 -8.09 -11.39 -7.00
CA PRO A 79 -8.43 -12.77 -7.26
C PRO A 79 -7.65 -13.33 -8.45
N SER A 80 -7.08 -14.52 -8.30
CA SER A 80 -6.27 -15.15 -9.36
C SER A 80 -7.06 -15.46 -10.65
N LYS A 81 -8.40 -15.40 -10.60
CA LYS A 81 -9.28 -15.50 -11.78
C LYS A 81 -9.26 -14.23 -12.64
N MET A 82 -8.98 -13.07 -12.03
CA MET A 82 -8.91 -11.77 -12.72
C MET A 82 -7.49 -11.42 -13.13
N LEU A 83 -6.51 -11.75 -12.29
CA LEU A 83 -5.12 -11.37 -12.50
C LEU A 83 -4.19 -12.52 -12.09
N GLY A 84 -3.41 -13.03 -13.04
CA GLY A 84 -2.49 -14.14 -12.80
C GLY A 84 -1.38 -13.75 -11.81
N LEU A 85 -0.73 -14.73 -11.16
CA LEU A 85 0.34 -14.45 -10.20
C LEU A 85 1.49 -13.61 -10.82
N LYS A 86 1.91 -13.95 -12.04
CA LYS A 86 2.97 -13.22 -12.75
C LYS A 86 2.57 -11.77 -13.03
N GLU A 87 1.34 -11.56 -13.46
CA GLU A 87 0.80 -10.21 -13.73
C GLU A 87 0.68 -9.39 -12.45
N LYS A 88 0.21 -10.01 -11.35
CA LYS A 88 0.20 -9.40 -10.02
C LYS A 88 1.58 -8.92 -9.60
N VAL A 89 2.60 -9.77 -9.73
CA VAL A 89 3.98 -9.40 -9.37
C VAL A 89 4.48 -8.24 -10.23
N HIS A 90 4.23 -8.27 -11.55
CA HIS A 90 4.64 -7.17 -12.44
C HIS A 90 3.96 -5.84 -12.10
N LEU A 91 2.63 -5.86 -11.93
CA LEU A 91 1.87 -4.67 -11.55
C LEU A 91 2.31 -4.15 -10.19
N TRP A 92 2.44 -5.03 -9.19
CA TRP A 92 2.85 -4.67 -7.85
C TRP A 92 4.24 -4.01 -7.85
N MET A 93 5.22 -4.62 -8.52
CA MET A 93 6.59 -4.08 -8.59
C MET A 93 6.64 -2.74 -9.34
N GLU A 94 5.83 -2.58 -10.38
CA GLU A 94 5.78 -1.34 -11.14
C GLU A 94 5.15 -0.20 -10.33
N ILE A 95 4.03 -0.45 -9.63
CA ILE A 95 3.39 0.51 -8.72
C ILE A 95 4.31 0.85 -7.54
N TYR A 96 5.03 -0.15 -7.04
CA TYR A 96 5.86 -0.02 -5.86
C TYR A 96 7.14 0.80 -6.11
N GLY A 97 7.85 0.50 -7.21
CA GLY A 97 9.22 0.97 -7.42
C GLY A 97 9.40 2.11 -8.41
N ASN A 98 8.41 2.42 -9.25
CA ASN A 98 8.58 3.36 -10.35
C ASN A 98 7.81 4.67 -10.15
N ILE A 99 8.44 5.77 -10.56
CA ILE A 99 7.80 7.09 -10.63
C ILE A 99 6.89 7.19 -11.86
N LEU A 100 7.30 6.55 -12.97
CA LEU A 100 6.54 6.46 -14.21
C LEU A 100 6.10 5.02 -14.42
N VAL A 101 4.84 4.84 -14.81
CA VAL A 101 4.25 3.54 -15.07
C VAL A 101 3.81 3.43 -16.52
N ARG A 102 3.77 2.20 -17.04
CA ARG A 102 3.27 1.90 -18.39
C ARG A 102 1.77 2.22 -18.51
N PRO A 103 1.26 2.47 -19.73
CA PRO A 103 -0.16 2.77 -19.94
C PRO A 103 -1.13 1.73 -19.36
N ASN A 104 -0.78 0.44 -19.44
CA ASN A 104 -1.61 -0.63 -18.87
C ASN A 104 -1.70 -0.53 -17.34
N THR A 105 -0.58 -0.22 -16.69
CA THR A 105 -0.50 -0.05 -15.23
C THR A 105 -1.20 1.24 -14.81
N ALA A 106 -1.06 2.34 -15.57
CA ALA A 106 -1.81 3.57 -15.35
C ALA A 106 -3.33 3.34 -15.44
N LYS A 107 -3.79 2.60 -16.47
CA LYS A 107 -5.20 2.22 -16.62
C LYS A 107 -5.69 1.37 -15.45
N TYR A 108 -4.88 0.41 -15.00
CA TYR A 108 -5.20 -0.39 -13.82
C TYR A 108 -5.33 0.48 -12.56
N ILE A 109 -4.37 1.37 -12.29
CA ILE A 109 -4.40 2.29 -11.16
C ILE A 109 -5.65 3.18 -11.22
N SER A 110 -5.99 3.74 -12.38
CA SER A 110 -7.19 4.58 -12.54
C SER A 110 -8.47 3.80 -12.21
N GLN A 111 -8.62 2.58 -12.75
CA GLN A 111 -9.77 1.72 -12.48
C GLN A 111 -9.88 1.32 -11.00
N LYS A 112 -8.76 0.98 -10.36
CA LYS A 112 -8.75 0.64 -8.93
C LYS A 112 -8.98 1.85 -8.05
N SER A 113 -8.51 3.03 -8.45
CA SER A 113 -8.75 4.27 -7.71
C SER A 113 -10.23 4.62 -7.66
N GLN A 114 -10.99 4.40 -8.74
CA GLN A 114 -12.45 4.54 -8.72
C GLN A 114 -13.12 3.60 -7.71
N GLN A 115 -12.67 2.34 -7.62
CA GLN A 115 -13.15 1.40 -6.59
C GLN A 115 -12.79 1.87 -5.19
N LEU A 116 -11.58 2.42 -5.01
CA LEU A 116 -11.10 2.89 -3.71
C LEU A 116 -11.81 4.17 -3.24
N ILE A 117 -12.24 5.06 -4.15
CA ILE A 117 -13.11 6.20 -3.83
C ILE A 117 -14.41 5.71 -3.18
N GLN A 118 -15.04 4.69 -3.77
CA GLN A 118 -16.24 4.09 -3.18
C GLN A 118 -15.92 3.41 -1.85
N ALA A 119 -14.78 2.71 -1.75
CA ALA A 119 -14.39 2.00 -0.52
C ALA A 119 -14.11 2.94 0.67
N VAL A 120 -13.60 4.16 0.47
CA VAL A 120 -13.37 5.09 1.59
C VAL A 120 -14.64 5.82 2.05
N THR A 121 -15.68 5.83 1.20
CA THR A 121 -16.95 6.51 1.46
C THR A 121 -18.04 5.55 1.95
N ASP A 122 -18.00 4.28 1.53
CA ASP A 122 -18.94 3.21 1.89
C ASP A 122 -18.18 2.04 2.56
N PHE A 123 -18.37 1.89 3.87
CA PHE A 123 -17.70 0.87 4.68
C PHE A 123 -18.24 -0.55 4.45
N ASP A 124 -19.50 -0.70 4.01
CA ASP A 124 -20.02 -2.01 3.63
C ASP A 124 -19.35 -2.46 2.32
N TYR A 125 -19.17 -1.53 1.38
CA TYR A 125 -18.40 -1.78 0.16
C TYR A 125 -16.91 -2.06 0.44
N LEU A 126 -16.28 -1.31 1.37
CA LEU A 126 -14.92 -1.58 1.81
C LEU A 126 -14.77 -3.00 2.33
N LYS A 127 -15.66 -3.43 3.23
CA LYS A 127 -15.64 -4.76 3.82
C LYS A 127 -15.82 -5.86 2.79
N TYR A 128 -16.64 -5.62 1.76
CA TYR A 128 -16.83 -6.56 0.65
C TYR A 128 -15.58 -6.66 -0.25
N ARG A 129 -14.95 -5.53 -0.59
CA ARG A 129 -13.82 -5.49 -1.55
C ARG A 129 -12.46 -5.76 -0.92
N LEU A 130 -12.23 -5.23 0.27
CA LEU A 130 -10.97 -5.25 1.02
C LEU A 130 -11.25 -5.62 2.49
N PRO A 131 -11.72 -6.85 2.77
CA PRO A 131 -12.08 -7.28 4.13
C PRO A 131 -10.93 -7.21 5.14
N MET A 132 -9.68 -7.14 4.66
CA MET A 132 -8.48 -7.00 5.48
C MET A 132 -8.10 -5.54 5.80
N VAL A 133 -8.80 -4.55 5.24
CA VAL A 133 -8.55 -3.12 5.49
C VAL A 133 -9.68 -2.55 6.35
N CYS A 134 -9.30 -1.82 7.39
CA CYS A 134 -10.20 -1.11 8.30
C CYS A 134 -9.77 0.36 8.37
N LEU A 135 -10.75 1.28 8.28
CA LEU A 135 -10.53 2.73 8.31
C LEU A 135 -11.22 3.40 9.51
N ASP A 136 -11.64 2.62 10.51
CA ASP A 136 -12.45 3.11 11.64
C ASP A 136 -11.70 4.14 12.52
N LEU A 137 -10.38 4.08 12.53
CA LEU A 137 -9.54 5.03 13.26
C LEU A 137 -9.34 6.37 12.53
N PHE A 138 -9.74 6.47 11.26
CA PHE A 138 -9.57 7.67 10.45
C PHE A 138 -10.69 8.66 10.74
N LYS A 139 -10.32 9.93 10.93
CA LYS A 139 -11.26 11.04 10.98
C LYS A 139 -11.86 11.29 9.60
N TYR A 140 -13.00 11.97 9.54
CA TYR A 140 -13.64 12.37 8.27
C TYR A 140 -12.67 13.09 7.33
N LYS A 141 -11.91 14.07 7.83
CA LYS A 141 -10.89 14.81 7.05
C LYS A 141 -9.84 13.90 6.42
N GLU A 142 -9.42 12.85 7.11
CA GLU A 142 -8.39 11.93 6.60
C GLU A 142 -8.95 11.05 5.48
N ARG A 143 -10.22 10.64 5.59
CA ARG A 143 -10.94 9.93 4.52
C ARG A 143 -11.18 10.82 3.31
N ASP A 144 -11.52 12.09 3.50
CA ASP A 144 -11.65 13.05 2.41
C ASP A 144 -10.32 13.22 1.67
N LEU A 145 -9.19 13.25 2.40
CA LEU A 145 -7.86 13.31 1.80
C LEU A 145 -7.53 12.04 1.00
N LEU A 146 -7.87 10.84 1.50
CA LEU A 146 -7.74 9.61 0.72
C LEU A 146 -8.56 9.68 -0.58
N GLU A 147 -9.80 10.14 -0.49
CA GLU A 147 -10.67 10.32 -1.66
C GLU A 147 -10.05 11.28 -2.69
N VAL A 148 -9.46 12.39 -2.24
CA VAL A 148 -8.75 13.35 -3.11
C VAL A 148 -7.58 12.67 -3.82
N VAL A 149 -6.76 11.89 -3.11
CA VAL A 149 -5.65 11.15 -3.72
C VAL A 149 -6.14 10.15 -4.77
N PHE A 150 -7.19 9.39 -4.48
CA PHE A 150 -7.75 8.44 -5.43
C PHE A 150 -8.43 9.12 -6.63
N LYS A 151 -9.10 10.27 -6.43
CA LYS A 151 -9.63 11.08 -7.53
C LYS A 151 -8.51 11.54 -8.46
N PHE A 152 -7.41 12.03 -7.90
CA PHE A 152 -6.23 12.41 -8.66
C PHE A 152 -5.71 11.22 -9.50
N TRP A 153 -5.58 10.03 -8.92
CA TRP A 153 -5.13 8.84 -9.66
C TRP A 153 -6.13 8.31 -10.70
N SER A 154 -7.42 8.60 -10.53
CA SER A 154 -8.47 8.16 -11.45
C SER A 154 -8.50 8.95 -12.77
N GLN A 155 -7.93 10.17 -12.79
CA GLN A 155 -7.98 11.10 -13.90
C GLN A 155 -6.70 11.05 -14.74
N GLU A 156 -6.83 11.31 -16.05
CA GLU A 156 -5.67 11.61 -16.89
C GLU A 156 -5.17 13.02 -16.59
N ASN A 157 -4.16 13.14 -15.72
CA ASN A 157 -3.59 14.43 -15.33
C ASN A 157 -2.53 14.87 -16.34
N HIS A 158 -2.96 15.53 -17.42
CA HIS A 158 -2.03 16.11 -18.39
C HIS A 158 -1.20 17.28 -17.83
N ASP A 159 -1.69 17.93 -16.77
CA ASP A 159 -1.03 19.10 -16.16
C ASP A 159 0.08 18.73 -15.17
N TYR A 160 0.13 17.48 -14.70
CA TYR A 160 1.13 17.03 -13.73
C TYR A 160 2.28 16.29 -14.41
N ASN A 161 3.39 16.99 -14.63
CA ASN A 161 4.61 16.40 -15.21
C ASN A 161 5.65 16.09 -14.13
N VAL A 162 5.65 14.86 -13.65
CA VAL A 162 6.58 14.39 -12.61
C VAL A 162 8.05 14.48 -13.04
N VAL A 163 8.35 14.34 -14.34
CA VAL A 163 9.72 14.42 -14.88
C VAL A 163 10.24 15.85 -14.74
N GLN A 164 9.43 16.84 -15.11
CA GLN A 164 9.77 18.25 -14.96
C GLN A 164 9.95 18.64 -13.48
N HIS A 165 9.08 18.15 -12.59
CA HIS A 165 9.23 18.38 -11.15
C HIS A 165 10.49 17.73 -10.58
N TRP A 166 10.81 16.51 -11.01
CA TRP A 166 12.03 15.83 -10.59
C TRP A 166 13.29 16.57 -11.07
N ASP A 167 13.35 16.97 -12.35
CA ASP A 167 14.47 17.75 -12.91
C ASP A 167 14.62 19.11 -12.19
N SER A 168 13.51 19.82 -11.95
CA SER A 168 13.53 21.10 -11.21
C SER A 168 14.09 20.94 -9.79
N ARG A 169 13.70 19.87 -9.08
CA ARG A 169 14.23 19.56 -7.75
C ARG A 169 15.71 19.21 -7.80
N LEU A 170 16.14 18.42 -8.79
CA LEU A 170 17.52 18.02 -8.96
C LEU A 170 18.44 19.22 -9.22
N ARG A 171 18.04 20.11 -10.15
CA ARG A 171 18.78 21.36 -10.43
C ARG A 171 18.87 22.27 -9.21
N LYS A 172 17.78 22.40 -8.45
CA LYS A 172 17.77 23.16 -7.19
C LYS A 172 18.74 22.56 -6.15
N SER A 173 18.82 21.24 -6.07
CA SER A 173 19.67 20.52 -5.11
C SER A 173 21.16 20.53 -5.47
N LEU A 174 21.50 20.40 -6.75
CA LEU A 174 22.89 20.32 -7.22
C LEU A 174 23.52 21.68 -7.53
N GLY A 175 22.71 22.74 -7.53
CA GLY A 175 23.12 24.08 -7.96
C GLY A 175 23.17 24.21 -9.49
N VAL A 176 23.05 25.44 -9.97
CA VAL A 176 23.27 25.75 -11.39
C VAL A 176 24.77 25.71 -11.61
N ARG A 177 25.28 24.68 -12.29
CA ARG A 177 26.66 24.68 -12.80
C ARG A 177 26.71 25.40 -14.14
#